data_AF-A0A426FLP9-F1
#
_entry.id   AF-A0A426FLP9-F1
#
_cell.length_a   1.000
_cell.length_b   1.000
_cell.length_c   1.000
_cell.angle_alpha   90.00
_cell.angle_beta   90.00
_cell.angle_gamma   90.00
#
_symmetry.space_group_name_H-M   'P 1'
#
loop_
_entity.id
_entity.type
_entity.pdbx_description
1 polymer ?
#
loop_
_entity_poly.entity_id
_entity_poly.type
_entity_poly.pdbx_seq_one_letter_code
_entity_poly.pdbx_strand_id
1 'polypeptide(L)'
;MWTDHSGGVPGAYSANSLGLLQRVAAQGMGIALLPEIGVRKDVEAGRLQRVLPDWAGSTVPVHALTATRLLPARTRAFIDFMKENAQNPD
;
A
#
# COMPACT_ATOMS: atom_id res chain seq x y z
N MET A 1 -27.48 5.89 13.97
CA MET A 1 -27.65 5.71 12.52
C MET A 1 -26.39 6.27 11.87
N TRP A 2 -25.39 5.43 11.62
CA TRP A 2 -24.17 5.83 10.93
C TRP A 2 -24.39 5.57 9.44
N THR A 3 -24.57 6.61 8.64
CA THR A 3 -24.58 6.47 7.18
C THR A 3 -23.11 6.40 6.75
N ASP A 4 -22.65 5.18 6.50
CA ASP A 4 -21.43 4.94 5.76
C ASP A 4 -21.53 5.66 4.40
N HIS A 5 -20.69 6.68 4.20
CA HIS A 5 -20.56 7.39 2.93
C HIS A 5 -19.48 6.73 2.05
N SER A 6 -19.32 5.40 2.12
CA SER A 6 -18.51 4.61 1.18
C SER A 6 -19.15 4.49 -0.21
N GLY A 7 -19.76 5.58 -0.70
CA GLY A 7 -20.12 5.71 -2.10
C GLY A 7 -18.84 5.87 -2.92
N GLY A 8 -18.16 4.75 -3.19
CA GLY A 8 -17.01 4.72 -4.09
C GLY A 8 -17.39 5.39 -5.40
N VAL A 9 -16.48 6.19 -5.97
CA VAL A 9 -16.63 6.70 -7.33
C VAL A 9 -16.81 5.48 -8.25
N PRO A 10 -17.85 5.42 -9.08
CA PRO A 10 -18.01 4.31 -10.02
C PRO A 10 -16.75 4.17 -10.88
N GLY A 11 -15.97 3.14 -10.61
CA GLY A 11 -14.80 2.78 -11.40
C GLY A 11 -15.19 1.78 -12.48
N ALA A 12 -14.54 1.85 -13.64
CA ALA A 12 -14.66 0.81 -14.66
C ALA A 12 -14.21 -0.57 -14.16
N TYR A 13 -13.36 -0.59 -13.11
CA TYR A 13 -12.86 -1.79 -12.45
C TYR A 13 -12.88 -1.61 -10.94
N SER A 14 -13.24 -2.68 -10.21
CA SER A 14 -13.15 -2.76 -8.75
C SER A 14 -12.50 -4.08 -8.35
N ALA A 15 -11.52 -4.03 -7.45
CA ALA A 15 -10.81 -5.20 -6.97
C ALA A 15 -10.31 -4.99 -5.55
N ASN A 16 -10.28 -6.05 -4.74
CA ASN A 16 -9.68 -6.08 -3.41
C ASN A 16 -8.18 -6.48 -3.45
N SER A 17 -7.56 -6.40 -4.63
CA SER A 17 -6.17 -6.80 -4.86
C SER A 17 -5.41 -5.67 -5.53
N LEU A 18 -4.41 -5.15 -4.82
CA LEU A 18 -3.53 -4.08 -5.32
C LEU A 18 -2.80 -4.52 -6.60
N GLY A 19 -2.34 -5.77 -6.67
CA GLY A 19 -1.63 -6.27 -7.84
C GLY A 19 -2.50 -6.34 -9.10
N LEU A 20 -3.81 -6.60 -8.96
CA LEU A 20 -4.73 -6.55 -10.10
C LEU A 20 -4.97 -5.09 -10.54
N LEU A 21 -5.22 -4.19 -9.59
CA LEU A 21 -5.38 -2.76 -9.87
C LEU A 21 -4.16 -2.16 -10.57
N GLN A 22 -2.95 -2.54 -10.14
CA GLN A 22 -1.69 -2.15 -10.77
C GLN A 22 -1.59 -2.62 -12.22
N ARG A 23 -1.92 -3.89 -12.51
CA ARG A 23 -1.88 -4.42 -13.88
C ARG A 23 -2.87 -3.74 -14.80
N VAL A 24 -4.09 -3.50 -14.32
CA VAL A 24 -5.14 -2.79 -15.06
C VAL A 24 -4.68 -1.35 -15.37
N ALA A 25 -4.14 -0.63 -14.38
CA ALA A 25 -3.58 0.71 -14.59
C ALA A 25 -2.40 0.72 -15.58
N ALA A 26 -1.47 -0.25 -15.47
CA ALA A 26 -0.33 -0.37 -16.37
C ALA A 26 -0.72 -0.73 -17.81
N GLN A 27 -1.93 -1.24 -18.03
CA GLN A 27 -2.52 -1.45 -19.36
C GLN A 27 -3.28 -0.22 -19.88
N GLY A 28 -3.22 0.92 -19.18
CA GLY A 28 -3.87 2.17 -19.60
C GLY A 28 -5.38 2.20 -19.35
N MET A 29 -5.90 1.30 -18.52
CA MET A 29 -7.34 1.17 -18.29
C MET A 29 -7.89 2.11 -17.19
N GLY A 30 -7.06 3.02 -16.66
CA GLY A 30 -7.46 4.03 -15.68
C GLY A 30 -6.36 4.46 -14.73
N ILE A 31 -6.76 5.19 -13.68
CA ILE A 31 -5.88 5.65 -12.59
C ILE A 31 -6.21 4.84 -11.33
N ALA A 32 -5.18 4.44 -10.57
CA ALA A 32 -5.33 3.71 -9.31
C ALA A 32 -4.48 4.32 -8.19
N LEU A 33 -5.02 4.33 -6.97
CA LEU A 33 -4.26 4.63 -5.76
C LEU A 33 -3.50 3.37 -5.33
N LEU A 34 -2.17 3.40 -5.45
CA LEU A 34 -1.30 2.26 -5.20
C LEU A 34 -0.16 2.66 -4.23
N PRO A 35 0.28 1.77 -3.33
CA PRO A 35 1.47 2.01 -2.51
C PRO A 35 2.72 2.12 -3.38
N GLU A 36 3.55 3.13 -3.10
CA GLU A 36 4.75 3.42 -3.88
C GLU A 36 5.72 2.23 -3.99
N ILE A 37 5.86 1.48 -2.90
CA ILE A 37 6.74 0.29 -2.82
C ILE A 37 6.39 -0.77 -3.88
N GLY A 38 5.11 -0.89 -4.26
CA GLY A 38 4.67 -1.90 -5.22
C GLY A 38 4.85 -1.48 -6.68
N VAL A 39 4.96 -0.18 -6.96
CA VAL A 39 4.88 0.38 -8.32
C VAL A 39 6.19 0.95 -8.84
N ARG A 40 7.23 1.07 -8.00
CA ARG A 40 8.54 1.66 -8.37
C ARG A 40 9.06 1.15 -9.72
N LYS A 41 9.08 -0.17 -9.93
CA LYS A 41 9.56 -0.80 -11.18
C LYS A 41 8.71 -0.46 -12.41
N ASP A 42 7.41 -0.28 -12.24
CA ASP A 42 6.52 0.09 -13.34
C ASP A 42 6.64 1.58 -13.68
N VAL A 43 6.89 2.42 -12.67
CA VAL A 43 7.15 3.84 -12.86
C VAL A 43 8.49 4.07 -13.56
N GLU A 44 9.55 3.43 -13.08
CA GLU A 44 10.89 3.50 -13.69
C GLU A 44 10.88 3.00 -15.14
N ALA A 45 10.09 1.98 -15.44
CA ALA A 45 9.93 1.46 -16.79
C ALA A 45 8.93 2.24 -17.66
N GLY A 46 8.34 3.33 -17.15
CA GLY A 46 7.37 4.16 -17.87
C GLY A 46 6.01 3.50 -18.13
N ARG A 47 5.72 2.35 -17.50
CA ARG A 47 4.41 1.68 -17.57
C ARG A 47 3.36 2.36 -16.70
N LEU A 48 3.80 3.03 -15.63
CA LEU A 48 2.96 3.84 -14.75
C LEU A 48 3.56 5.24 -14.61
N GLN A 49 2.70 6.22 -14.35
CA GLN A 49 3.12 7.60 -14.10
C GLN A 49 2.29 8.19 -12.94
N ARG A 50 2.93 8.97 -12.06
CA ARG A 50 2.24 9.76 -11.04
C ARG A 50 1.49 10.91 -11.70
N VAL A 51 0.17 10.96 -11.51
CA VAL A 51 -0.71 11.94 -12.17
C VAL A 51 -1.18 13.09 -11.25
N LEU A 52 -1.06 12.93 -9.93
CA LEU A 52 -1.38 13.94 -8.92
C LEU A 52 -0.20 14.11 -7.96
N PRO A 53 0.82 14.91 -8.31
CA PRO A 53 2.05 15.04 -7.52
C PRO A 53 1.82 15.72 -6.16
N ASP A 54 0.86 16.64 -6.07
CA ASP A 54 0.59 17.42 -4.85
C ASP A 54 -0.44 16.75 -3.92
N TRP A 55 -0.97 15.60 -4.33
CA TRP A 55 -1.94 14.84 -3.55
C TRP A 55 -1.33 13.52 -3.07
N ALA A 56 -1.71 13.12 -1.86
CA ALA A 56 -1.36 11.85 -1.26
C ALA A 56 -2.59 11.21 -0.62
N GLY A 57 -2.67 9.88 -0.71
CA GLY A 57 -3.67 9.12 0.03
C GLY A 57 -3.43 9.18 1.53
N SER A 58 -4.42 8.75 2.32
CA SER A 58 -4.27 8.63 3.77
C SER A 58 -3.16 7.62 4.12
N THR A 59 -2.33 7.97 5.09
CA THR A 59 -1.32 7.05 5.62
C THR A 59 -2.01 5.86 6.26
N VAL A 60 -1.60 4.65 5.86
CA VAL A 60 -2.08 3.40 6.47
C VAL A 60 -1.02 2.92 7.45
N PRO A 61 -1.27 2.97 8.78
CA PRO A 61 -0.29 2.50 9.75
C PRO A 61 -0.16 0.98 9.70
N VAL A 62 1.08 0.49 9.80
CA VAL A 62 1.39 -0.94 9.89
C VAL A 62 1.78 -1.26 11.33
N HIS A 63 1.12 -2.27 11.91
CA HIS A 63 1.33 -2.65 13.31
C HIS A 63 1.81 -4.10 13.42
N ALA A 64 2.78 -4.34 14.32
CA ALA A 64 3.13 -5.67 14.77
C ALA A 64 2.21 -6.07 15.92
N LEU A 65 1.34 -7.05 15.69
CA LEU A 65 0.44 -7.58 16.71
C LEU A 65 1.05 -8.84 17.34
N THR A 66 1.09 -8.87 18.67
CA THR A 66 1.64 -10.00 19.43
C THR A 66 0.60 -10.52 20.41
N ALA A 67 0.58 -11.84 20.62
CA ALA A 67 -0.39 -12.48 21.51
C ALA A 67 -0.21 -12.04 22.98
N THR A 68 1.02 -11.73 23.39
CA THR A 68 1.35 -11.27 24.74
C THR A 68 2.31 -10.08 24.69
N ARG A 69 2.41 -9.34 25.80
CA ARG A 69 3.42 -8.28 25.99
C ARG A 69 4.80 -8.84 26.34
N LEU A 70 4.86 -10.04 26.91
CA LEU A 70 6.11 -10.72 27.26
C LEU A 70 6.64 -11.49 26.04
N LEU A 71 7.44 -10.81 25.24
CA LEU A 71 7.99 -11.38 24.02
C LEU A 71 9.26 -12.21 24.30
N PRO A 72 9.35 -13.44 23.78
CA PRO A 72 10.61 -14.18 23.73
C PRO A 72 11.70 -13.36 23.02
N ALA A 73 12.96 -13.55 23.43
CA ALA A 73 14.10 -12.80 22.89
C ALA A 73 14.17 -12.86 21.35
N ARG A 74 13.91 -14.02 20.75
CA ARG A 74 13.90 -14.21 19.30
C ARG A 74 12.83 -13.36 18.59
N THR A 75 11.62 -13.29 19.13
CA THR A 75 10.52 -12.49 18.56
C THR A 75 10.82 -11.00 18.67
N ARG A 76 11.37 -10.56 19.82
CA ARG A 76 11.83 -9.18 20.00
C ARG A 76 12.90 -8.81 18.98
N ALA A 77 13.94 -9.64 18.85
CA ALA A 77 15.01 -9.41 17.87
C ALA A 77 14.47 -9.33 16.43
N PHE A 78 13.49 -10.16 16.06
CA PHE A 78 12.84 -10.08 14.75
C PHE A 78 12.06 -8.78 14.56
N ILE A 79 11.29 -8.35 15.56
CA ILE A 79 10.54 -7.09 15.50
C ILE A 79 11.50 -5.89 15.39
N ASP A 80 12.60 -5.91 16.14
CA ASP A 80 13.60 -4.85 16.10
C ASP A 80 14.30 -4.80 14.73
N PHE A 81 14.68 -5.95 14.17
CA PHE A 81 15.16 -6.06 12.79
C PHE A 81 14.15 -5.48 11.78
N MET A 82 12.87 -5.84 11.90
CA MET A 82 11.82 -5.32 11.01
C MET A 82 11.67 -3.80 11.13
N LYS A 83 11.82 -3.21 12.33
CA LYS A 83 11.75 -1.75 12.53
C LYS A 83 12.91 -1.03 11.86
N GLU A 84 14.12 -1.57 11.98
CA GLU A 84 15.32 -1.01 11.36
C GLU A 84 15.22 -1.02 9.83
N ASN A 85 14.69 -2.11 9.26
CA ASN A 85 14.61 -2.29 7.80
C ASN A 85 13.33 -1.71 7.18
N ALA A 86 12.25 -1.52 7.95
CA ALA A 86 11.02 -0.90 7.43
C ALA A 86 11.16 0.60 7.15
N GLN A 87 12.18 1.27 7.72
CA GLN A 87 12.45 2.69 7.49
C GLN A 87 13.33 2.95 6.26
N ASN A 88 13.98 1.93 5.71
CA ASN A 88 14.86 2.06 4.54
C ASN A 88 14.42 1.11 3.42
N PRO A 89 13.62 1.57 2.44
CA PRO A 89 13.18 0.75 1.33
C PRO A 89 14.27 0.72 0.25
N ASP A 90 15.36 -0.01 0.53
CA ASP A 90 16.30 -0.44 -0.52
C ASP A 90 15.59 -1.39 -1.52
#